data_AF-A0A017S7A3-F1
#
_entry.id   AF-A0A017S7A3-F1
#
_cell.length_a   1.000
_cell.length_b   1.000
_cell.length_c   1.000
_cell.angle_alpha   90.00
_cell.angle_beta   90.00
_cell.angle_gamma   90.00
#
_symmetry.space_group_name_H-M   'P 1'
#
loop_
_entity.id
_entity.type
_entity.pdbx_description
1 polymer ?
#
loop_
_entity_poly.entity_id
_entity_poly.type
_entity_poly.pdbx_seq_one_letter_code
_entity_poly.pdbx_strand_id
1 'polypeptide(L)' 'MRATTIVFALMASVALAGPASRPVKARQMEGVCNGSSCNVGGISWGCSTGKCTAQSGAGDGTPCGGPDYESISCPGS' A
#
# COMPACT_ATOMS: atom_id res chain seq x y z
N MET A 1 -38.96 -31.51 34.43
CA MET A 1 -39.55 -30.43 33.61
C MET A 1 -39.25 -30.75 32.15
N ARG A 2 -40.25 -30.71 31.28
CA ARG A 2 -40.12 -30.87 29.83
C ARG A 2 -39.35 -29.67 29.27
N ALA A 3 -38.44 -29.90 28.33
CA ALA A 3 -37.92 -28.84 27.47
C ALA A 3 -37.73 -29.43 26.06
N THR A 4 -38.80 -29.31 25.27
CA THR A 4 -38.83 -29.42 23.83
C THR A 4 -37.99 -28.31 23.18
N THR A 5 -37.85 -28.41 21.85
CA THR A 5 -37.35 -27.40 20.88
C THR A 5 -35.81 -27.52 20.68
N ILE A 6 -35.24 -27.51 19.48
CA ILE A 6 -35.44 -26.59 18.35
C ILE A 6 -35.07 -27.27 17.02
N VAL A 7 -35.87 -27.04 15.97
CA VAL A 7 -35.57 -27.37 14.56
C VAL A 7 -34.54 -26.36 14.04
N PHE A 8 -33.38 -26.82 13.58
CA PHE A 8 -32.40 -25.99 12.86
C PHE A 8 -32.32 -26.43 11.40
N ALA A 9 -33.03 -25.70 10.53
CA ALA A 9 -32.88 -25.81 9.09
C ALA A 9 -31.58 -25.11 8.67
N LEU A 10 -30.61 -25.88 8.15
CA LEU A 10 -29.37 -25.34 7.62
C LEU A 10 -29.50 -25.16 6.10
N MET A 11 -29.70 -23.91 5.70
CA MET A 11 -29.48 -23.42 4.35
C MET A 11 -27.96 -23.44 4.05
N ALA A 12 -27.54 -24.02 2.94
CA ALA A 12 -26.17 -23.87 2.44
C ALA A 12 -26.22 -23.27 1.04
N SER A 13 -25.95 -21.96 1.00
CA SER A 13 -25.88 -21.12 -0.19
C SER A 13 -24.77 -21.59 -1.13
N VAL A 14 -25.06 -21.67 -2.43
CA VAL A 14 -24.05 -21.83 -3.47
C VAL A 14 -23.16 -20.57 -3.50
N ALA A 15 -21.91 -20.70 -3.09
CA ALA A 15 -20.92 -19.66 -3.25
C ALA A 15 -20.51 -19.60 -4.73
N LEU A 16 -20.98 -18.58 -5.45
CA LEU A 16 -20.40 -18.22 -6.74
C LEU A 16 -18.95 -17.80 -6.48
N ALA A 17 -17.99 -18.61 -6.93
CA ALA A 17 -16.59 -18.22 -6.97
C ALA A 17 -16.45 -17.02 -7.91
N GLY A 18 -16.31 -15.83 -7.33
CA GLY A 18 -15.95 -14.61 -8.04
C GLY A 18 -14.54 -14.73 -8.63
N PRO A 19 -14.22 -13.94 -9.67
CA PRO A 19 -12.93 -14.02 -10.34
C PRO A 19 -11.81 -13.79 -9.33
N ALA A 20 -10.85 -14.73 -9.28
CA ALA A 20 -9.65 -14.58 -8.48
C ALA A 20 -8.92 -13.32 -8.95
N SER A 21 -8.97 -12.27 -8.13
CA SER A 21 -8.19 -11.06 -8.29
C SER A 21 -6.72 -11.45 -8.36
N ARG A 22 -6.18 -11.47 -9.59
CA ARG A 22 -4.73 -11.52 -9.79
C ARG A 22 -4.14 -10.36 -8.98
N PRO A 23 -3.15 -10.58 -8.11
CA PRO A 23 -2.47 -9.46 -7.48
C PRO A 23 -1.84 -8.64 -8.60
N VAL A 24 -2.45 -7.49 -8.91
CA VAL A 24 -1.79 -6.45 -9.68
C VAL A 24 -0.61 -6.10 -8.81
N LYS A 25 0.59 -6.55 -9.20
CA LYS A 25 1.82 -6.09 -8.57
C LYS A 25 1.80 -4.59 -8.76
N ALA A 26 1.46 -3.85 -7.71
CA ALA A 26 1.45 -2.40 -7.71
C ALA A 26 2.76 -1.99 -8.36
N ARG A 27 2.71 -1.17 -9.41
CA ARG A 27 3.92 -0.65 -10.04
C ARG A 27 4.63 0.13 -8.95
N GLN A 28 5.60 -0.52 -8.31
CA GLN A 28 6.40 0.09 -7.27
C GLN A 28 7.12 1.23 -7.96
N MET A 29 6.71 2.45 -7.62
CA MET A 29 7.31 3.66 -8.16
C MET A 29 8.70 3.74 -7.54
N GLU A 30 9.72 3.47 -8.35
CA GLU A 30 11.11 3.59 -7.95
C GLU A 30 11.64 4.94 -8.39
N GLY A 31 12.07 5.73 -7.41
CA GLY A 31 12.63 7.05 -7.61
C GLY A 31 13.85 7.29 -6.74
N VAL A 32 14.38 8.49 -6.83
CA VAL A 32 15.52 8.95 -6.04
C VAL A 32 15.22 10.32 -5.47
N CYS A 33 15.64 10.53 -4.24
CA CYS A 33 15.55 11.82 -3.59
C CYS A 33 16.31 12.87 -4.40
N ASN A 34 15.67 14.03 -4.62
CA ASN A 34 16.29 15.22 -5.17
C ASN A 34 15.82 16.44 -4.35
N GLY A 35 16.72 17.00 -3.55
CA GLY A 35 16.44 17.99 -2.52
C GLY A 35 15.53 17.42 -1.42
N SER A 36 14.34 17.99 -1.28
CA SER A 36 13.33 17.56 -0.29
C SER A 36 12.23 16.66 -0.89
N SER A 37 12.30 16.36 -2.18
CA SER A 37 11.29 15.60 -2.94
C SER A 37 11.83 14.29 -3.47
N CYS A 38 10.94 13.35 -3.77
CA CYS A 38 11.27 12.08 -4.43
C CYS A 38 11.04 12.19 -5.93
N ASN A 39 12.10 12.06 -6.73
CA ASN A 39 12.02 12.08 -8.18
C ASN A 39 11.77 10.67 -8.73
N VAL A 40 10.57 10.43 -9.26
CA VAL A 40 10.19 9.18 -9.90
C VAL A 40 10.10 9.42 -11.40
N GLY A 41 11.00 8.81 -12.18
CA GLY A 41 10.96 8.87 -13.64
C GLY A 41 11.04 10.30 -14.22
N GLY A 42 11.72 11.23 -13.54
CA GLY A 42 11.85 12.63 -13.97
C GLY A 42 10.81 13.58 -13.35
N ILE A 43 9.83 13.07 -12.61
CA ILE A 43 8.80 13.87 -11.94
C ILE A 43 9.08 13.91 -10.45
N SER A 44 9.17 15.11 -9.87
CA SER A 44 9.37 15.31 -8.44
C SER A 44 8.05 15.26 -7.68
N TRP A 45 7.97 14.37 -6.71
CA TRP A 45 6.83 14.14 -5.85
C TRP A 45 7.14 14.43 -4.39
N GLY A 46 6.13 14.88 -3.65
CA GLY A 46 6.23 15.03 -2.21
C GLY A 46 6.28 13.69 -1.50
N CYS A 47 7.06 13.62 -0.41
CA CYS A 47 7.07 12.46 0.47
C CYS A 47 5.86 12.54 1.43
N SER A 48 5.01 11.52 1.40
CA SER A 48 3.91 11.36 2.35
C SER A 48 4.39 10.80 3.69
N THR A 49 5.49 10.05 3.67
CA THR A 49 6.15 9.53 4.88
C THR A 49 7.65 9.72 4.75
N GLY A 50 8.28 10.19 5.82
CA GLY A 50 9.70 10.57 5.82
C GLY A 50 10.00 11.83 5.01
N LYS A 51 11.29 12.05 4.77
CA LYS A 51 11.90 13.20 4.11
C LYS A 51 13.12 12.72 3.32
N CYS A 52 13.40 13.44 2.23
CA CYS A 52 14.60 13.25 1.42
C CYS A 52 15.80 14.08 1.91
N THR A 53 15.64 14.85 2.98
CA THR A 53 16.66 15.78 3.45
C THR A 53 17.78 15.09 4.23
N ALA A 54 19.02 15.58 4.04
CA ALA A 54 20.22 15.22 4.81
C ALA A 54 19.99 15.16 6.33
N GLN A 55 19.26 16.13 6.85
CA GLN A 55 18.98 16.28 8.28
C GLN A 55 18.09 15.16 8.84
N SER A 56 17.35 14.46 7.99
CA SER A 56 16.48 13.35 8.36
C SER A 56 17.15 11.99 8.14
N GLY A 57 18.44 11.96 7.79
CA GLY A 57 19.16 10.72 7.47
C GLY A 57 18.98 10.24 6.02
N ALA A 58 18.23 10.98 5.20
CA ALA A 58 18.16 10.79 3.76
C ALA A 58 19.11 11.76 3.03
N GLY A 59 19.05 11.87 1.71
CA GLY A 59 19.83 12.82 0.94
C GLY A 59 19.55 12.69 -0.55
N ASP A 60 20.08 13.61 -1.35
CA ASP A 60 20.05 13.49 -2.81
C ASP A 60 20.62 12.14 -3.26
N GLY A 61 19.92 11.46 -4.16
CA GLY A 61 20.30 10.15 -4.69
C GLY A 61 19.85 8.96 -3.84
N THR A 62 19.29 9.18 -2.64
CA THR A 62 18.77 8.06 -1.82
C THR A 62 17.49 7.50 -2.44
N PRO A 63 17.33 6.16 -2.54
CA PRO A 63 16.13 5.57 -3.10
C PRO A 63 14.88 5.93 -2.29
N CYS A 64 13.82 6.29 -3.01
CA CYS A 64 12.51 6.64 -2.48
C CYS A 64 11.43 6.10 -3.42
N GLY A 65 10.20 5.93 -2.92
CA GLY A 65 9.19 5.30 -3.74
C GLY A 65 7.98 4.80 -2.97
N GLY A 66 7.02 4.24 -3.69
CA GLY A 66 5.78 3.77 -3.09
C GLY A 66 4.92 2.94 -4.04
N PRO A 67 3.79 2.40 -3.54
CA PRO A 67 2.81 1.72 -4.37
C PRO A 67 2.11 2.65 -5.37
N ASP A 68 2.08 3.95 -5.08
CA ASP A 68 1.42 4.99 -5.87
C ASP A 68 2.03 6.38 -5.59
N TYR A 69 1.57 7.40 -6.34
CA TYR A 69 2.05 8.78 -6.26
C TYR A 69 1.55 9.54 -5.01
N GLU A 70 0.47 9.08 -4.36
CA GLU A 70 -0.05 9.68 -3.12
C GLU A 70 0.63 9.09 -1.88
N SER A 71 1.24 7.91 -2.02
CA SER A 71 1.80 7.10 -0.93
C SER A 71 3.32 6.96 -1.04
N ILE A 72 4.02 7.99 -1.53
CA ILE A 72 5.47 7.95 -1.66
C ILE A 72 6.14 8.00 -0.29
N SER A 73 6.93 6.96 -0.01
CA SER A 73 7.75 6.83 1.18
C SER A 73 9.19 7.24 0.88
N CYS A 74 9.72 8.06 1.77
CA CYS A 74 11.09 8.56 1.71
C CYS A 74 11.88 8.06 2.94
N PRO A 75 13.21 7.87 2.78
CA PRO A 75 14.01 7.11 3.74
C PRO A 75 14.29 7.83 5.07
N GLY A 76 14.15 9.16 5.14
CA GLY A 76 14.44 9.93 6.36
C GLY A 76 13.22 10.22 7.21
N SER A 77 12.89 9.37 8.18
CA SER A 77 11.75 9.55 9.11
C SER A 77 12.14 10.22 10.41
#